data_AF-A0A829BLH5-F1
#
_entry.id   AF-A0A829BLH5-F1
#
_cell.length_a   1.000
_cell.length_b   1.000
_cell.length_c   1.000
_cell.angle_alpha   90.00
_cell.angle_beta   90.00
_cell.angle_gamma   90.00
#
_symmetry.space_group_name_H-M   'P 1'
#
loop_
_entity.id
_entity.type
_entity.pdbx_description
1 polymer ?
#
loop_
_entity_poly.entity_id
_entity_poly.type
_entity_poly.pdbx_seq_one_letter_code
_entity_poly.pdbx_strand_id
1 'polypeptide(L)'
;MQKNPKSESSSTSQKTTLQTKQSSEKSTDAKQTTEAHSESSQSSSHSNNEETLAPIDTDAVLKADYSSMAGTWKNEEGQTLTFDQRGLTTPGMTVSLLNIDQDGNLLLNVETGTKKNLTLYIVPANKTLSNQYFSNGQSDESDKTKDRIVSSESLNSGKFTNRVYYHVSTH
;
A
#
# COMPACT_ATOMS: atom_id res chain seq x y z
N MET A 1 -16.60 -38.66 -36.60
CA MET A 1 -15.55 -39.70 -36.66
C MET A 1 -14.30 -39.09 -37.28
N GLN A 2 -13.12 -39.38 -36.72
CA GLN A 2 -11.75 -39.11 -37.24
C GLN A 2 -11.28 -37.63 -37.26
N LYS A 3 -10.06 -37.26 -36.86
CA LYS A 3 -8.91 -37.97 -36.26
C LYS A 3 -7.91 -36.90 -35.77
N ASN A 4 -7.35 -37.05 -34.57
CA ASN A 4 -6.09 -36.40 -34.21
C ASN A 4 -4.93 -36.95 -35.07
N PRO A 5 -3.79 -36.24 -35.09
CA PRO A 5 -2.57 -36.89 -34.63
C PRO A 5 -1.79 -36.06 -33.61
N LYS A 6 -1.03 -36.79 -32.79
CA LYS A 6 -0.07 -36.36 -31.77
C LYS A 6 1.32 -36.81 -32.25
N SER A 7 2.34 -36.00 -32.02
CA SER A 7 3.78 -36.34 -32.02
C SER A 7 4.52 -35.15 -31.39
N GLU A 8 4.92 -35.14 -30.11
CA GLU A 8 6.14 -35.76 -29.52
C GLU A 8 7.40 -35.68 -30.39
N SER A 9 8.41 -34.94 -29.91
CA SER A 9 9.80 -35.41 -29.77
C SER A 9 10.70 -34.37 -29.07
N SER A 10 11.52 -34.89 -28.16
CA SER A 10 12.55 -34.29 -27.31
C SER A 10 13.84 -33.93 -28.07
N SER A 11 14.70 -33.07 -27.49
CA SER A 11 16.09 -33.37 -27.08
C SER A 11 16.98 -32.12 -26.91
N THR A 12 17.52 -31.98 -25.68
CA THR A 12 18.93 -31.79 -25.28
C THR A 12 19.86 -30.83 -26.04
N SER A 13 20.50 -29.92 -25.30
CA SER A 13 21.96 -29.65 -25.40
C SER A 13 22.52 -29.00 -24.13
N GLN A 14 23.42 -29.72 -23.45
CA GLN A 14 24.41 -29.21 -22.49
C GLN A 14 25.74 -28.99 -23.21
N LYS A 15 26.51 -27.93 -22.88
CA LYS A 15 28.00 -27.86 -22.97
C LYS A 15 28.54 -26.59 -22.26
N THR A 16 29.14 -26.67 -21.07
CA THR A 16 30.60 -26.68 -20.71
C THR A 16 31.43 -25.46 -21.16
N THR A 17 32.00 -24.68 -20.21
CA THR A 17 33.41 -24.76 -19.73
C THR A 17 33.86 -23.48 -18.97
N LEU A 18 34.68 -23.70 -17.94
CA LEU A 18 35.33 -22.79 -16.98
C LEU A 18 36.38 -21.83 -17.56
N GLN A 19 36.63 -20.69 -16.89
CA GLN A 19 38.02 -20.23 -16.65
C GLN A 19 38.18 -19.26 -15.46
N THR A 20 39.21 -19.56 -14.68
CA THR A 20 39.69 -19.00 -13.40
C THR A 20 40.89 -18.08 -13.64
N LYS A 21 41.03 -16.96 -12.91
CA LYS A 21 42.29 -16.25 -12.49
C LYS A 21 41.92 -15.35 -11.28
N GLN A 22 42.35 -15.53 -10.02
CA GLN A 22 43.69 -15.41 -9.37
C GLN A 22 44.41 -14.12 -9.79
N SER A 23 44.93 -13.21 -8.95
CA SER A 23 45.68 -13.29 -7.66
C SER A 23 45.78 -11.84 -7.09
N SER A 24 45.49 -11.55 -5.82
CA SER A 24 46.40 -11.30 -4.67
C SER A 24 47.61 -10.36 -4.85
N GLU A 25 47.77 -9.38 -3.94
CA GLU A 25 49.00 -8.96 -3.20
C GLU A 25 48.70 -7.66 -2.36
N LYS A 26 48.83 -7.61 -1.02
CA LYS A 26 50.02 -7.56 -0.12
C LYS A 26 50.46 -6.08 0.11
N SER A 27 50.53 -5.46 1.31
CA SER A 27 51.29 -5.76 2.55
C SER A 27 50.97 -4.78 3.73
N THR A 28 51.16 -5.24 4.99
CA THR A 28 51.88 -4.66 6.18
C THR A 28 51.52 -3.27 6.74
N ASP A 29 51.67 -2.92 8.04
CA ASP A 29 51.83 -3.53 9.38
C ASP A 29 51.89 -2.34 10.39
N ALA A 30 51.75 -2.62 11.69
CA ALA A 30 52.19 -1.84 12.88
C ALA A 30 51.34 -0.68 13.49
N LYS A 31 50.46 -1.06 14.43
CA LYS A 31 50.47 -0.81 15.90
C LYS A 31 50.83 0.60 16.46
N GLN A 32 49.91 1.23 17.23
CA GLN A 32 50.00 1.47 18.70
C GLN A 32 48.85 2.36 19.26
N THR A 33 48.29 1.90 20.41
CA THR A 33 47.55 2.49 21.56
C THR A 33 47.40 4.04 21.63
N THR A 34 46.28 4.68 22.04
CA THR A 34 45.58 4.68 23.35
C THR A 34 44.25 5.47 23.32
N GLU A 35 43.30 5.00 24.14
CA GLU A 35 42.36 5.75 25.03
C GLU A 35 41.22 6.64 24.48
N ALA A 36 40.00 6.11 24.66
CA ALA A 36 38.78 6.72 25.20
C ALA A 36 38.38 8.15 24.77
N HIS A 37 37.31 8.23 23.98
CA HIS A 37 36.21 9.14 24.32
C HIS A 37 34.87 8.54 23.90
N SER A 38 34.00 8.39 24.89
CA SER A 38 32.60 8.03 24.73
C SER A 38 31.90 9.10 23.90
N GLU A 39 31.35 8.73 22.74
CA GLU A 39 30.20 9.42 22.19
C GLU A 39 29.17 8.39 21.78
N SER A 40 28.19 8.25 22.68
CA SER A 40 26.91 7.63 22.44
C SER A 40 26.24 8.31 21.24
N SER A 41 26.46 7.76 20.05
CA SER A 41 25.52 7.88 18.94
C SER A 41 24.94 6.50 18.73
N GLN A 42 23.99 6.16 19.62
CA GLN A 42 22.96 5.17 19.32
C GLN A 42 22.13 5.78 18.19
N SER A 43 22.64 5.72 16.96
CA SER A 43 21.81 5.74 15.78
C SER A 43 20.93 4.51 15.89
N SER A 44 19.74 4.71 16.44
CA SER A 44 18.62 3.82 16.20
C SER A 44 18.38 3.86 14.69
N SER A 45 19.08 2.99 13.98
CA SER A 45 18.62 2.46 12.72
C SER A 45 17.31 1.78 13.03
N HIS A 46 16.22 2.55 13.04
CA HIS A 46 14.89 2.04 12.80
C HIS A 46 14.99 1.42 11.40
N SER A 47 15.33 0.13 11.36
CA SER A 47 14.91 -0.70 10.25
C SER A 47 13.39 -0.62 10.29
N ASN A 48 12.85 0.31 9.50
CA ASN A 48 11.46 0.25 9.08
C ASN A 48 11.36 -1.02 8.25
N ASN A 49 11.20 -2.16 8.93
CA ASN A 49 10.37 -3.21 8.40
C ASN A 49 8.96 -2.61 8.40
N GLU A 50 8.68 -1.70 7.45
CA GLU A 50 7.31 -1.49 7.03
C GLU A 50 6.86 -2.88 6.57
N GLU A 51 6.03 -3.55 7.39
CA GLU A 51 5.26 -4.66 6.88
C GLU A 51 4.54 -4.12 5.65
N THR A 52 4.94 -4.61 4.49
CA THR A 52 4.26 -4.35 3.25
C THR A 52 2.90 -5.00 3.37
N LEU A 53 1.91 -4.20 3.72
CA LEU A 53 0.52 -4.63 3.72
C LEU A 53 0.17 -5.12 2.31
N ALA A 54 -0.60 -6.20 2.25
CA ALA A 54 -1.12 -6.66 0.97
C ALA A 54 -1.91 -5.52 0.32
N PRO A 55 -1.74 -5.25 -0.99
CA PRO A 55 -2.51 -4.23 -1.67
C PRO A 55 -4.02 -4.49 -1.52
N ILE A 56 -4.81 -3.42 -1.56
CA ILE A 56 -6.27 -3.56 -1.58
C ILE A 56 -6.72 -4.39 -2.80
N ASP A 57 -7.44 -5.48 -2.53
CA ASP A 57 -8.10 -6.30 -3.54
C ASP A 57 -9.54 -5.79 -3.74
N THR A 58 -9.74 -4.95 -4.76
CA THR A 58 -11.05 -4.36 -5.03
C THR A 58 -12.09 -5.41 -5.47
N ASP A 59 -11.65 -6.49 -6.12
CA ASP A 59 -12.55 -7.54 -6.59
C ASP A 59 -13.06 -8.42 -5.44
N ALA A 60 -12.23 -8.63 -4.42
CA ALA A 60 -12.63 -9.26 -3.16
C ALA A 60 -13.63 -8.40 -2.39
N VAL A 61 -13.37 -7.09 -2.28
CA VAL A 61 -14.27 -6.17 -1.56
C VAL A 61 -15.65 -6.09 -2.23
N LEU A 62 -15.72 -6.10 -3.56
CA LEU A 62 -16.99 -6.18 -4.29
C LEU A 62 -17.82 -7.44 -3.97
N LYS A 63 -17.16 -8.50 -3.48
CA LYS A 63 -17.80 -9.75 -3.02
C LYS A 63 -17.98 -9.79 -1.50
N ALA A 64 -17.86 -8.64 -0.84
CA ALA A 64 -17.94 -8.45 0.61
C ALA A 64 -16.82 -9.13 1.41
N ASP A 65 -15.67 -9.40 0.79
CA ASP A 65 -14.44 -9.78 1.49
C ASP A 65 -13.55 -8.55 1.67
N TYR A 66 -13.48 -8.04 2.90
CA TYR A 66 -12.71 -6.84 3.25
C TYR A 66 -11.37 -7.18 3.89
N SER A 67 -10.89 -8.42 3.75
CA SER A 67 -9.66 -8.86 4.41
C SER A 67 -8.44 -8.00 4.07
N SER A 68 -8.33 -7.53 2.81
CA SER A 68 -7.25 -6.62 2.38
C SER A 68 -7.39 -5.18 2.92
N MET A 69 -8.54 -4.82 3.49
CA MET A 69 -8.78 -3.50 4.09
C MET A 69 -8.69 -3.52 5.62
N ALA A 70 -8.68 -4.71 6.23
CA ALA A 70 -8.76 -4.88 7.67
C ALA A 70 -7.64 -4.12 8.38
N GLY A 71 -7.99 -3.48 9.50
CA GLY A 71 -7.07 -2.68 10.29
C GLY A 71 -7.58 -1.26 10.53
N THR A 72 -6.66 -0.43 11.04
CA THR A 72 -6.93 0.98 11.34
C THR A 72 -6.30 1.85 10.26
N TRP A 73 -7.08 2.82 9.80
CA TRP A 73 -6.68 3.83 8.84
C TRP A 73 -6.69 5.18 9.55
N LYS A 74 -5.63 5.97 9.43
CA LYS A 74 -5.49 7.23 10.16
C LYS A 74 -5.07 8.35 9.21
N ASN A 75 -5.61 9.55 9.41
CA ASN A 75 -5.17 10.75 8.71
C ASN A 75 -4.28 11.62 9.62
N GLU A 76 -3.68 12.68 9.06
CA GLU A 76 -2.77 13.56 9.80
C GLU A 76 -3.49 14.41 10.86
N GLU A 77 -4.81 14.60 10.71
CA GLU A 77 -5.65 15.26 11.72
C GLU A 77 -5.96 14.35 12.92
N GLY A 78 -5.51 13.09 12.90
CA GLY A 78 -5.70 12.13 13.98
C GLY A 78 -7.04 11.40 13.96
N GLN A 79 -7.87 11.63 12.94
CA GLN A 79 -9.11 10.90 12.73
C GLN A 79 -8.80 9.48 12.28
N THR A 80 -9.68 8.53 12.63
CA THR A 80 -9.48 7.12 12.31
C THR A 80 -10.71 6.50 11.67
N LEU A 81 -10.46 5.56 10.75
CA LEU A 81 -11.42 4.60 10.25
C LEU A 81 -10.91 3.20 10.60
N THR A 82 -11.82 2.25 10.79
CA THR A 82 -11.48 0.88 11.16
C THR A 82 -12.28 -0.07 10.30
N PHE A 83 -11.61 -1.10 9.78
CA PHE A 83 -12.23 -2.15 8.99
C PHE A 83 -11.90 -3.51 9.62
N ASP A 84 -12.85 -4.44 9.57
CA ASP A 84 -12.59 -5.87 9.77
C ASP A 84 -12.81 -6.61 8.44
N GLN A 85 -12.68 -7.94 8.45
CA GLN A 85 -12.88 -8.77 7.25
C GLN A 85 -14.30 -8.68 6.65
N ARG A 86 -15.27 -8.14 7.40
CA ARG A 86 -16.68 -7.99 6.99
C ARG A 86 -17.00 -6.56 6.55
N GLY A 87 -16.11 -5.58 6.77
CA GLY A 87 -16.27 -4.22 6.29
C GLY A 87 -15.93 -3.15 7.31
N LEU A 88 -16.52 -1.96 7.12
CA LEU A 88 -16.31 -0.80 7.98
C LEU A 88 -16.91 -1.06 9.38
N THR A 89 -16.09 -0.89 10.42
CA THR A 89 -16.46 -1.10 11.83
C THR A 89 -16.36 0.18 12.66
N THR A 90 -16.06 1.32 12.03
CA THR A 90 -15.98 2.60 12.72
C THR A 90 -17.30 2.93 13.43
N PRO A 91 -17.28 3.19 14.75
CA PRO A 91 -18.50 3.47 15.50
C PRO A 91 -19.32 4.62 14.91
N GLY A 92 -20.62 4.40 14.78
CA GLY A 92 -21.54 5.41 14.24
C GLY A 92 -21.45 5.61 12.72
N MET A 93 -20.80 4.69 11.99
CA MET A 93 -20.74 4.66 10.53
C MET A 93 -21.26 3.32 10.01
N THR A 94 -22.17 3.36 9.04
CA THR A 94 -22.76 2.17 8.42
C THR A 94 -22.68 2.29 6.90
N VAL A 95 -22.14 1.28 6.22
CA VAL A 95 -22.13 1.25 4.75
C VAL A 95 -23.54 0.96 4.24
N SER A 96 -24.05 1.84 3.38
CA SER A 96 -25.37 1.70 2.74
C SER A 96 -25.30 1.26 1.28
N LEU A 97 -24.19 1.56 0.60
CA LEU A 97 -23.97 1.17 -0.80
C LEU A 97 -22.48 0.99 -1.08
N LEU A 98 -22.15 -0.01 -1.91
CA LEU A 98 -20.83 -0.22 -2.49
C LEU A 98 -20.93 -0.09 -4.00
N ASN A 99 -20.02 0.66 -4.61
CA ASN A 99 -19.87 0.80 -6.05
C ASN A 99 -18.39 0.83 -6.43
N ILE A 100 -18.09 0.79 -7.73
CA ILE A 100 -16.76 0.93 -8.30
C ILE A 100 -16.82 1.94 -9.46
N ASP A 101 -15.83 2.83 -9.54
CA ASP A 101 -15.72 3.76 -10.66
C ASP A 101 -14.99 3.14 -11.87
N GLN A 102 -14.92 3.90 -12.96
CA GLN A 102 -14.25 3.49 -14.19
C GLN A 102 -12.72 3.28 -14.05
N ASP A 103 -12.12 3.87 -13.02
CA ASP A 103 -10.69 3.75 -12.70
C ASP A 103 -10.43 2.56 -11.72
N GLY A 104 -11.51 1.88 -11.33
CA GLY A 104 -11.48 0.75 -10.42
C GLY A 104 -11.21 1.14 -8.97
N ASN A 105 -11.59 2.36 -8.56
CA ASN A 105 -11.62 2.76 -7.15
C ASN A 105 -13.00 2.42 -6.58
N LEU A 106 -13.05 1.99 -5.32
CA LEU A 106 -14.32 1.66 -4.68
C LEU A 106 -14.93 2.92 -4.07
N LEU A 107 -16.25 3.02 -4.16
CA LEU A 107 -17.05 4.08 -3.57
C LEU A 107 -17.99 3.45 -2.54
N LEU A 108 -17.72 3.70 -1.26
CA LEU A 108 -18.59 3.29 -0.16
C LEU A 108 -19.45 4.48 0.23
N ASN A 109 -20.76 4.40 0.03
CA ASN A 109 -21.68 5.33 0.66
C ASN A 109 -21.89 4.91 2.11
N VAL A 110 -21.70 5.86 3.02
CA VAL A 110 -21.69 5.63 4.46
C VAL A 110 -22.67 6.58 5.12
N GLU A 111 -23.63 6.01 5.83
CA GLU A 111 -24.47 6.74 6.76
C GLU A 111 -23.71 6.97 8.07
N THR A 112 -23.67 8.22 8.50
CA THR A 112 -23.10 8.61 9.80
C THR A 112 -24.21 8.81 10.82
N GLY A 113 -23.91 8.72 12.12
CA GLY A 113 -24.89 8.88 13.22
C GLY A 113 -25.72 10.17 13.19
N THR A 114 -25.33 11.18 12.40
CA THR A 114 -26.08 12.43 12.16
C THR A 114 -27.05 12.36 10.96
N LYS A 115 -27.27 11.18 10.37
CA LYS A 115 -28.02 10.95 9.11
C LYS A 115 -27.42 11.64 7.89
N LYS A 116 -26.15 12.04 7.95
CA LYS A 116 -25.41 12.55 6.79
C LYS A 116 -24.83 11.36 6.02
N ASN A 117 -25.01 11.38 4.70
CA ASN A 117 -24.32 10.48 3.79
C ASN A 117 -22.94 11.03 3.46
N LEU A 118 -21.95 10.16 3.51
CA LEU A 118 -20.56 10.41 3.16
C LEU A 118 -20.12 9.37 2.13
N THR A 119 -19.37 9.77 1.12
CA THR A 119 -18.68 8.81 0.25
C THR A 119 -17.24 8.64 0.74
N LEU A 120 -16.85 7.40 1.01
CA LEU A 120 -15.45 7.01 1.18
C LEU A 120 -14.96 6.45 -0.17
N TYR A 121 -13.98 7.12 -0.76
CA TYR A 121 -13.27 6.65 -1.94
C TYR A 121 -12.09 5.81 -1.48
N ILE A 122 -12.08 4.53 -1.84
CA ILE A 122 -10.98 3.60 -1.55
C ILE A 122 -10.13 3.54 -2.81
N VAL A 123 -8.90 4.04 -2.70
CA VAL A 123 -7.99 4.23 -3.82
C VAL A 123 -6.75 3.36 -3.60
N PRO A 124 -6.66 2.20 -4.26
CA PRO A 124 -5.49 1.33 -4.17
C PRO A 124 -4.19 2.04 -4.56
N ALA A 125 -3.05 1.60 -4.05
CA ALA A 125 -1.73 2.10 -4.41
C ALA A 125 -1.54 2.12 -5.94
N ASN A 126 -0.81 3.13 -6.40
CA ASN A 126 -0.55 3.45 -7.81
C ASN A 126 -1.78 3.85 -8.64
N LYS A 127 -2.96 4.01 -8.03
CA LYS A 127 -4.14 4.65 -8.65
C LYS A 127 -4.28 6.11 -8.28
N THR A 128 -5.10 6.84 -9.02
CA THR A 128 -5.40 8.26 -8.78
C THR A 128 -6.91 8.42 -8.56
N LEU A 129 -7.30 9.28 -7.62
CA LEU A 129 -8.68 9.70 -7.51
C LEU A 129 -9.01 10.70 -8.63
N SER A 130 -10.01 10.38 -9.46
CA SER A 130 -10.33 11.19 -10.64
C SER A 130 -10.64 12.65 -10.28
N ASN A 131 -10.09 13.58 -11.08
CA ASN A 131 -10.32 15.02 -10.95
C ASN A 131 -11.80 15.41 -11.03
N GLN A 132 -12.67 14.53 -11.57
CA GLN A 132 -14.12 14.74 -11.63
C GLN A 132 -14.77 14.86 -10.23
N TYR A 133 -14.12 14.32 -9.19
CA TYR A 133 -14.60 14.43 -7.81
C TYR A 133 -14.18 15.75 -7.14
N PHE A 134 -13.22 16.45 -7.73
CA PHE A 134 -12.68 17.70 -7.20
C PHE A 134 -13.35 18.91 -7.86
N SER A 135 -13.34 20.04 -7.17
CA SER A 135 -13.82 21.33 -7.69
C SER A 135 -12.64 22.26 -7.97
N ASN A 136 -12.89 23.37 -8.68
CA ASN A 136 -11.93 24.46 -8.86
C ASN A 136 -10.57 24.06 -9.49
N GLY A 137 -10.55 23.00 -10.30
CA GLY A 137 -9.32 22.50 -10.93
C GLY A 137 -8.34 21.80 -9.99
N GLN A 138 -8.78 21.47 -8.76
CA GLN A 138 -7.99 20.64 -7.86
C GLN A 138 -7.86 19.20 -8.38
N SER A 139 -6.90 18.48 -7.84
CA SER A 139 -6.60 17.09 -8.21
C SER A 139 -6.13 16.31 -7.00
N ASP A 140 -5.99 15.00 -7.15
CA ASP A 140 -5.45 14.13 -6.13
C ASP A 140 -3.97 14.44 -5.85
N GLU A 141 -3.68 15.13 -4.75
CA GLU A 141 -2.32 15.43 -4.25
C GLU A 141 -1.82 14.43 -3.20
N SER A 142 -2.53 13.31 -2.99
CA SER A 142 -2.15 12.30 -2.00
C SER A 142 -0.89 11.51 -2.39
N ASP A 143 -0.31 10.80 -1.42
CA ASP A 143 0.77 9.85 -1.66
C ASP A 143 0.22 8.62 -2.41
N LYS A 144 0.38 8.64 -3.74
CA LYS A 144 -0.14 7.58 -4.60
C LYS A 144 0.62 6.27 -4.50
N THR A 145 1.74 6.22 -3.79
CA THR A 145 2.48 4.96 -3.58
C THR A 145 1.80 4.07 -2.55
N LYS A 146 0.81 4.60 -1.81
CA LYS A 146 0.10 3.91 -0.74
C LYS A 146 -1.37 3.71 -1.08
N ASP A 147 -1.98 2.71 -0.45
CA ASP A 147 -3.43 2.62 -0.39
C ASP A 147 -3.98 3.79 0.42
N ARG A 148 -5.11 4.35 -0.03
CA ARG A 148 -5.72 5.55 0.57
C ARG A 148 -7.21 5.38 0.74
N ILE A 149 -7.74 6.01 1.79
CA ILE A 149 -9.16 6.29 1.90
C ILE A 149 -9.34 7.81 1.91
N VAL A 150 -10.20 8.31 1.02
CA VAL A 150 -10.54 9.74 0.93
C VAL A 150 -12.01 9.90 1.26
N SER A 151 -12.31 10.82 2.17
CA SER A 151 -13.68 11.23 2.45
C SER A 151 -14.15 12.30 1.46
N SER A 152 -15.41 12.26 1.01
CA SER A 152 -15.99 13.31 0.18
C SER A 152 -15.95 14.70 0.83
N GLU A 153 -15.82 14.78 2.17
CA GLU A 153 -15.62 16.05 2.89
C GLU A 153 -14.20 16.62 2.75
N SER A 154 -13.23 15.80 2.33
CA SER A 154 -11.82 16.20 2.19
C SER A 154 -11.52 16.83 0.83
N LEU A 155 -12.28 16.47 -0.21
CA LEU A 155 -11.97 16.75 -1.63
C LEU A 155 -11.70 18.22 -1.94
N ASN A 156 -12.46 19.13 -1.33
CA ASN A 156 -12.37 20.56 -1.60
C ASN A 156 -11.86 21.35 -0.39
N SER A 157 -11.14 20.69 0.51
CA SER A 157 -10.53 21.34 1.66
C SER A 157 -9.17 21.92 1.28
N GLY A 158 -8.81 23.08 1.86
CA GLY A 158 -7.46 23.66 1.71
C GLY A 158 -6.34 22.85 2.39
N LYS A 159 -6.66 21.64 2.89
CA LYS A 159 -5.77 20.70 3.56
C LYS A 159 -6.06 19.26 3.12
N PHE A 160 -6.31 19.06 1.82
CA PHE A 160 -6.73 17.77 1.27
C PHE A 160 -5.84 16.61 1.75
N THR A 161 -4.53 16.74 1.60
CA THR A 161 -3.54 15.71 1.94
C THR A 161 -3.59 15.29 3.42
N ASN A 162 -3.78 16.25 4.33
CA ASN A 162 -3.85 16.00 5.77
C ASN A 162 -5.09 15.17 6.16
N ARG A 163 -6.10 15.13 5.29
CA ARG A 163 -7.39 14.47 5.52
C ARG A 163 -7.53 13.16 4.74
N VAL A 164 -6.48 12.72 4.06
CA VAL A 164 -6.37 11.39 3.46
C VAL A 164 -5.97 10.39 4.55
N TYR A 165 -6.66 9.26 4.60
CA TYR A 165 -6.37 8.21 5.55
C TYR A 165 -5.45 7.18 4.90
N TYR A 166 -4.42 6.78 5.63
CA TYR A 166 -3.50 5.71 5.27
C TYR A 166 -3.57 4.60 6.33
N HIS A 167 -3.26 3.37 5.94
CA HIS A 167 -3.23 2.25 6.87
C HIS A 167 -2.13 2.45 7.92
N VAL A 168 -2.43 2.09 9.17
CA VAL A 168 -1.50 2.12 10.28
C VAL A 168 -0.81 0.76 10.37
N SER A 169 0.44 0.67 9.88
CA SER A 169 1.26 -0.52 10.07
C SER A 169 1.51 -0.75 11.57
N THR A 170 1.05 -1.88 12.10
CA THR A 170 1.39 -2.33 13.44
C THR A 170 2.82 -2.87 13.42
N HIS A 171 3.70 -2.27 14.23
CA HIS A 171 5.08 -2.73 14.44
C HIS A 171 5.12 -3.88 15.46
#